data_AF-A0A355I9F6-F1
#
_entry.id   AF-A0A355I9F6-F1
#
_cell.length_a   1.000
_cell.length_b   1.000
_cell.length_c   1.000
_cell.angle_alpha   90.00
_cell.angle_beta   90.00
_cell.angle_gamma   90.00
#
_symmetry.space_group_name_H-M   'P 1'
#
loop_
_entity.id
_entity.type
_entity.pdbx_description
1 polymer ?
#
loop_
_entity_poly.entity_id
_entity_poly.type
_entity_poly.pdbx_seq_one_letter_code
_entity_poly.pdbx_strand_id
1 'polypeptide(L)'
;IYARLSAAEALFVVSAHYAPIPSKLAMLLEKMEQLAFLPRFNNEENKSLLYQRPVGIIAHGGGTEEIIKGYTGVVINTIANALSWPIEMNIIGAGEEWPRGIAIPVMTVKKDSNSVFPVQEYDWLDIKERIRPLVSNVMMELS
;
A
#
# COMPACT_ATOMS: atom_id res chain seq x y z
N ILE A 1 1.60 -11.92 -11.78
CA ILE A 1 1.83 -11.00 -10.64
C ILE A 1 2.10 -11.78 -9.36
N TYR A 2 1.18 -12.64 -8.91
CA TYR A 2 1.34 -13.41 -7.66
C TYR A 2 2.68 -14.15 -7.54
N ALA A 3 3.11 -14.90 -8.56
CA ALA A 3 4.41 -15.59 -8.52
C ALA A 3 5.62 -14.65 -8.28
N ARG A 4 5.57 -13.40 -8.78
CA ARG A 4 6.62 -12.40 -8.50
C ARG A 4 6.53 -11.88 -7.06
N LEU A 5 5.31 -11.66 -6.55
CA LEU A 5 5.09 -11.29 -5.16
C LEU A 5 5.64 -12.37 -4.22
N SER A 6 5.32 -13.64 -4.49
CA SER A 6 5.78 -14.78 -3.71
C SER A 6 7.30 -14.99 -3.71
N ALA A 7 8.02 -14.42 -4.68
CA ALA A 7 9.48 -14.45 -4.73
C ALA A 7 10.15 -13.22 -4.09
N ALA A 8 9.39 -12.15 -3.80
CA ALA A 8 9.93 -10.90 -3.28
C ALA A 8 10.12 -10.95 -1.76
N GLU A 9 11.25 -10.44 -1.26
CA GLU A 9 11.56 -10.40 0.18
C GLU A 9 10.76 -9.32 0.91
N ALA A 10 10.42 -8.23 0.21
CA ALA A 10 9.55 -7.16 0.68
C ALA A 10 8.57 -6.73 -0.40
N LEU A 11 7.51 -6.04 0.00
CA LEU A 11 6.52 -5.46 -0.90
C LEU A 11 6.33 -3.96 -0.63
N PHE A 12 6.16 -3.17 -1.68
CA PHE A 12 5.58 -1.83 -1.57
C PHE A 12 4.29 -1.79 -2.38
N VAL A 13 3.19 -1.41 -1.74
CA VAL A 13 1.89 -1.19 -2.39
C VAL A 13 1.66 0.31 -2.52
N VAL A 14 1.74 0.82 -3.74
CA VAL A 14 1.44 2.22 -4.04
C VAL A 14 0.04 2.28 -4.66
N SER A 15 -0.89 3.01 -4.04
CA SER A 15 -2.28 3.05 -4.46
C SER A 15 -2.87 4.46 -4.43
N ALA A 16 -3.52 4.82 -5.53
CA ALA A 16 -4.39 5.99 -5.57
C ALA A 16 -5.64 5.76 -4.71
N HIS A 17 -6.27 6.84 -4.23
CA HIS A 17 -7.62 6.78 -3.66
C HIS A 17 -8.68 6.76 -4.77
N TYR A 18 -9.20 5.57 -5.09
CA TYR A 18 -10.29 5.36 -6.04
C TYR A 18 -11.33 4.37 -5.46
N ALA A 19 -12.25 4.87 -4.63
CA ALA A 19 -13.44 4.18 -4.10
C ALA A 19 -13.30 2.69 -3.67
N PRO A 20 -12.60 2.38 -2.56
CA PRO A 20 -11.58 3.22 -1.94
C PRO A 20 -10.18 2.96 -2.56
N ILE A 21 -9.99 1.84 -3.26
CA ILE A 21 -8.76 1.47 -3.95
C ILE A 21 -9.06 1.00 -5.39
N PRO A 22 -8.11 1.10 -6.32
CA PRO A 22 -8.33 0.70 -7.71
C PRO A 22 -8.84 -0.75 -7.81
N SER A 23 -9.86 -0.99 -8.63
CA SER A 23 -10.51 -2.30 -8.75
C SER A 23 -9.53 -3.44 -9.06
N LYS A 24 -8.51 -3.18 -9.88
CA LYS A 24 -7.44 -4.15 -10.19
C LYS A 24 -6.62 -4.54 -8.96
N LEU A 25 -6.38 -3.61 -8.04
CA LEU A 25 -5.72 -3.90 -6.76
C LEU A 25 -6.65 -4.71 -5.86
N ALA A 26 -7.93 -4.33 -5.75
CA ALA A 26 -8.91 -5.08 -4.99
C ALA A 26 -9.01 -6.54 -5.45
N MET A 27 -9.12 -6.79 -6.75
CA MET A 27 -9.15 -8.14 -7.33
C MET A 27 -7.87 -8.93 -7.04
N LEU A 28 -6.71 -8.27 -7.03
CA LEU A 28 -5.45 -8.92 -6.69
C LEU A 28 -5.41 -9.32 -5.21
N LEU A 29 -5.78 -8.41 -4.30
CA LEU A 29 -5.82 -8.65 -2.86
C LEU A 29 -6.81 -9.77 -2.52
N GLU A 30 -8.01 -9.74 -3.09
CA GLU A 30 -9.01 -10.82 -2.93
C GLU A 30 -8.45 -12.16 -3.39
N LYS A 31 -7.74 -12.20 -4.53
CA LYS A 31 -7.15 -13.45 -5.01
C LYS A 31 -6.03 -13.96 -4.10
N MET A 32 -5.22 -13.05 -3.55
CA MET A 32 -4.17 -13.39 -2.59
C MET A 32 -4.77 -13.95 -1.30
N GLU A 33 -5.85 -13.35 -0.80
CA GLU A 33 -6.60 -13.79 0.38
C GLU A 33 -7.16 -15.20 0.16
N GLN A 34 -7.83 -15.46 -0.97
CA GLN A 34 -8.35 -16.78 -1.31
C GLN A 34 -7.25 -17.87 -1.32
N LEU A 35 -6.07 -17.55 -1.87
CA LEU A 35 -4.94 -18.49 -1.95
C LEU A 35 -4.35 -18.80 -0.57
N ALA A 36 -4.38 -17.84 0.36
CA ALA A 36 -3.91 -18.05 1.73
C ALA A 36 -4.98 -18.71 2.61
N PHE A 37 -6.26 -18.37 2.43
CA PHE A 37 -7.37 -18.77 3.29
C PHE A 37 -7.58 -20.29 3.32
N LEU A 38 -7.82 -20.92 2.17
CA LEU A 38 -8.22 -22.34 2.15
C LEU A 38 -7.15 -23.27 2.73
N PRO A 39 -5.85 -23.14 2.39
CA PRO A 39 -4.81 -23.95 3.02
C PRO A 39 -4.72 -23.74 4.53
N ARG A 40 -4.83 -22.48 4.98
CA ARG A 40 -4.74 -22.08 6.40
C ARG A 40 -5.93 -22.57 7.22
N PHE A 41 -7.14 -22.47 6.67
CA PHE A 41 -8.37 -22.90 7.32
C PHE A 41 -8.38 -24.41 7.60
N ASN A 42 -7.80 -25.21 6.70
CA ASN A 42 -7.72 -26.67 6.86
C ASN A 42 -6.51 -27.11 7.69
N ASN A 43 -5.48 -26.27 7.80
CA ASN A 43 -4.30 -26.54 8.61
C ASN A 43 -3.63 -25.20 9.00
N GLU A 44 -3.66 -24.88 10.30
CA GLU A 44 -3.06 -23.67 10.86
C GLU A 44 -1.52 -23.65 10.81
N GLU A 45 -0.85 -24.64 10.24
CA GLU A 45 0.58 -24.57 9.92
C GLU A 45 0.84 -24.10 8.48
N ASN A 46 -0.17 -24.12 7.61
CA ASN A 46 -0.04 -23.67 6.22
C ASN A 46 -0.05 -22.14 6.16
N LYS A 47 1.11 -21.54 6.34
CA LYS A 47 1.34 -20.09 6.23
C LYS A 47 1.42 -19.66 4.76
N SER A 48 0.93 -18.46 4.47
CA SER A 48 1.10 -17.82 3.16
C SER A 48 2.59 -17.72 2.78
N LEU A 49 2.91 -17.76 1.48
CA LEU A 49 4.27 -17.48 0.99
C LEU A 49 4.75 -16.05 1.34
N LEU A 50 3.83 -15.17 1.74
CA LEU A 50 4.09 -13.80 2.14
C LEU A 50 4.08 -13.60 3.67
N TYR A 51 3.93 -14.68 4.44
CA TYR A 51 3.84 -14.63 5.89
C TYR A 51 5.04 -13.90 6.50
N GLN A 52 4.74 -12.88 7.31
CA GLN A 52 5.70 -12.01 8.00
C GLN A 52 6.67 -11.23 7.09
N ARG A 53 6.50 -11.29 5.76
CA ARG A 53 7.30 -10.44 4.87
C ARG A 53 6.90 -8.98 5.04
N PRO A 54 7.86 -8.05 5.13
CA PRO A 54 7.55 -6.64 5.34
C PRO A 54 6.84 -6.04 4.12
N VAL A 55 5.82 -5.23 4.39
CA VAL A 55 5.11 -4.45 3.38
C VAL A 55 4.97 -2.99 3.78
N GLY A 56 5.41 -2.09 2.89
CA GLY A 56 5.13 -0.66 2.98
C GLY A 56 3.93 -0.29 2.12
N ILE A 57 2.97 0.47 2.68
CA ILE A 57 1.78 0.94 1.95
C ILE A 57 1.89 2.45 1.74
N ILE A 58 1.75 2.89 0.49
CA ILE A 58 1.83 4.30 0.09
C ILE A 58 0.52 4.67 -0.59
N ALA A 59 -0.29 5.48 0.06
CA ALA A 59 -1.49 6.06 -0.53
C ALA A 59 -1.13 7.37 -1.24
N HIS A 60 -1.78 7.70 -2.36
CA HIS A 60 -1.59 9.00 -2.99
C HIS A 60 -2.87 9.55 -3.61
N GLY A 61 -2.99 10.86 -3.69
CA GLY A 61 -4.12 11.51 -4.35
C GLY A 61 -4.18 13.02 -4.10
N GLY A 62 -5.22 13.64 -4.62
CA GLY A 62 -5.46 15.07 -4.42
C GLY A 62 -6.00 15.37 -3.03
N GLY A 63 -5.59 16.51 -2.47
CA GLY A 63 -6.07 16.98 -1.19
C GLY A 63 -5.05 17.89 -0.50
N THR A 64 -5.52 18.61 0.51
CA THR A 64 -4.65 19.30 1.48
C THR A 64 -4.01 18.29 2.44
N GLU A 65 -3.05 18.73 3.26
CA GLU A 65 -2.48 17.92 4.36
C GLU A 65 -3.54 17.37 5.32
N GLU A 66 -4.66 18.06 5.50
CA GLU A 66 -5.76 17.55 6.32
C GLU A 66 -6.53 16.42 5.62
N ILE A 67 -6.81 16.60 4.33
CA ILE A 67 -7.53 15.61 3.52
C ILE A 67 -6.70 14.33 3.37
N ILE A 68 -5.38 14.45 3.21
CA ILE A 68 -4.51 13.30 2.97
C ILE A 68 -4.47 12.36 4.20
N LYS A 69 -4.69 12.87 5.41
CA LYS A 69 -4.85 12.04 6.63
C LYS A 69 -6.05 11.10 6.56
N GLY A 70 -7.11 11.50 5.86
CA GLY A 70 -8.28 10.66 5.60
C GLY A 70 -7.95 9.39 4.79
N TYR A 71 -6.85 9.40 4.02
CA TYR A 71 -6.43 8.26 3.20
C TYR A 71 -5.99 7.07 4.06
N THR A 72 -5.63 7.30 5.33
CA THR A 72 -5.39 6.23 6.30
C THR A 72 -6.61 5.32 6.44
N GLY A 73 -7.80 5.91 6.59
CA GLY A 73 -9.03 5.15 6.78
C GLY A 73 -9.45 4.39 5.52
N VAL A 74 -9.40 5.05 4.37
CA VAL A 74 -9.98 4.50 3.14
C VAL A 74 -8.99 3.69 2.31
N VAL A 75 -7.74 4.12 2.16
CA VAL A 75 -6.75 3.40 1.32
C VAL A 75 -5.88 2.48 2.18
N ILE A 76 -5.16 3.04 3.15
CA ILE A 76 -4.12 2.32 3.88
C ILE A 76 -4.73 1.18 4.70
N ASN A 77 -5.77 1.45 5.48
CA ASN A 77 -6.42 0.42 6.30
C ASN A 77 -7.11 -0.65 5.44
N THR A 78 -7.67 -0.30 4.28
CA THR A 78 -8.26 -1.30 3.37
C THR A 78 -7.20 -2.28 2.88
N ILE A 79 -6.05 -1.78 2.43
CA ILE A 79 -4.94 -2.62 1.96
C ILE A 79 -4.34 -3.41 3.13
N ALA A 80 -4.08 -2.76 4.25
CA ALA A 80 -3.51 -3.40 5.44
C ALA A 80 -4.41 -4.53 5.96
N ASN A 81 -5.72 -4.33 5.98
CA ASN A 81 -6.67 -5.37 6.41
C ASN A 81 -6.61 -6.58 5.49
N ALA A 82 -6.59 -6.38 4.16
CA ALA A 82 -6.49 -7.49 3.20
C ALA A 82 -5.15 -8.24 3.27
N LEU A 83 -4.07 -7.57 3.69
CA LEU A 83 -2.73 -8.16 3.86
C LEU A 83 -2.49 -8.73 5.27
N SER A 84 -3.41 -8.49 6.20
CA SER A 84 -3.43 -9.09 7.54
C SER A 84 -3.89 -10.54 7.42
N TRP A 85 -4.75 -11.04 8.30
CA TRP A 85 -5.20 -12.42 8.20
C TRP A 85 -6.00 -12.68 6.90
N PRO A 86 -5.76 -13.77 6.15
CA PRO A 86 -4.89 -14.93 6.44
C PRO A 86 -3.51 -14.86 5.77
N ILE A 87 -3.16 -13.75 5.11
CA ILE A 87 -1.86 -13.58 4.44
C ILE A 87 -0.75 -13.33 5.47
N GLU A 88 -1.07 -12.55 6.49
CA GLU A 88 -0.25 -12.21 7.66
C GLU A 88 1.10 -11.58 7.29
N MET A 89 1.09 -10.63 6.36
CA MET A 89 2.27 -9.80 6.08
C MET A 89 2.59 -8.89 7.27
N ASN A 90 3.86 -8.50 7.40
CA ASN A 90 4.28 -7.53 8.41
C ASN A 90 4.04 -6.10 7.88
N ILE A 91 2.97 -5.45 8.35
CA ILE A 91 2.57 -4.10 7.90
C ILE A 91 3.47 -3.04 8.54
N ILE A 92 4.26 -2.35 7.73
CA ILE A 92 5.24 -1.37 8.21
C ILE A 92 4.69 0.05 8.15
N GLY A 93 4.84 0.78 9.27
CA GLY A 93 4.51 2.20 9.37
C GLY A 93 5.69 3.13 9.07
N ALA A 94 5.39 4.39 8.79
CA ALA A 94 6.38 5.46 8.61
C ALA A 94 6.64 6.28 9.89
N GLY A 95 6.06 5.89 11.02
CA GLY A 95 6.18 6.57 12.33
C GLY A 95 4.87 6.56 13.11
N GLU A 96 4.82 7.29 14.23
CA GLU A 96 3.64 7.35 15.11
C GLU A 96 2.40 7.95 14.41
N GLU A 97 2.59 8.97 13.56
CA GLU A 97 1.50 9.58 12.79
C GLU A 97 0.97 8.64 11.69
N TRP A 98 1.83 7.74 11.20
CA TRP A 98 1.55 6.88 10.07
C TRP A 98 1.90 5.42 10.38
N PRO A 99 1.16 4.77 11.31
CA PRO A 99 1.57 3.49 11.89
C PRO A 99 1.43 2.29 10.93
N ARG A 100 0.81 2.45 9.75
CA ARG A 100 0.53 1.34 8.81
C ARG A 100 0.85 1.65 7.35
N GLY A 101 1.61 2.71 7.09
CA GLY A 101 1.95 3.15 5.74
C GLY A 101 2.31 4.62 5.72
N ILE A 102 2.04 5.30 4.62
CA ILE A 102 2.06 6.77 4.52
C ILE A 102 1.14 7.24 3.39
N ALA A 103 0.66 8.47 3.44
CA ALA A 103 -0.03 9.10 2.32
C ALA A 103 0.73 10.32 1.79
N ILE A 104 0.77 10.47 0.46
CA ILE A 104 1.45 11.57 -0.23
C ILE A 104 0.45 12.41 -1.04
N PRO A 105 0.49 13.74 -0.94
CA PRO A 105 -0.39 14.61 -1.71
C PRO A 105 0.10 14.78 -3.16
N VAL A 106 -0.84 14.93 -4.09
CA VAL A 106 -0.58 15.53 -5.40
C VAL A 106 -0.50 17.05 -5.20
N MET A 107 0.60 17.69 -5.61
CA MET A 107 0.80 19.13 -5.40
C MET A 107 -0.22 19.95 -6.18
N THR A 108 -0.40 19.65 -7.46
CA THR A 108 -1.33 20.39 -8.32
C THR A 108 -1.89 19.49 -9.42
N VAL A 109 -3.17 19.67 -9.74
CA VAL A 109 -3.84 19.01 -10.86
C VAL A 109 -4.28 20.06 -11.87
N LYS A 110 -3.78 19.98 -13.10
CA LYS A 110 -4.09 20.91 -14.18
C LYS A 110 -4.82 20.21 -15.32
N LYS A 111 -5.71 20.93 -15.99
CA LYS A 111 -6.29 20.50 -17.27
C LYS A 111 -5.28 20.75 -18.38
N ASP A 112 -5.17 19.80 -19.30
CA ASP A 112 -4.47 19.96 -20.57
C ASP A 112 -5.52 19.95 -21.68
N SER A 113 -5.58 21.00 -22.50
CA SER A 113 -6.53 21.11 -23.60
C SER A 113 -6.31 20.07 -24.70
N ASN A 114 -5.13 19.45 -24.76
CA ASN A 114 -4.77 18.43 -25.74
C ASN A 114 -4.93 17.00 -25.21
N SER A 115 -5.39 16.82 -23.96
CA SER A 115 -5.49 15.52 -23.32
C SER A 115 -6.82 15.37 -22.58
N VAL A 116 -7.38 14.17 -22.65
CA VAL A 116 -8.52 13.79 -21.79
C VAL A 116 -8.09 13.51 -20.36
N PHE A 117 -6.79 13.37 -20.10
CA PHE A 117 -6.22 13.10 -18.79
C PHE A 117 -5.68 14.38 -18.13
N PRO A 118 -5.84 14.53 -16.81
CA PRO A 118 -5.26 15.65 -16.09
C PRO A 118 -3.73 15.50 -15.98
N VAL A 119 -3.03 16.63 -15.92
CA VAL A 119 -1.61 16.69 -15.59
C VAL A 119 -1.48 16.82 -14.08
N GLN A 120 -0.75 15.89 -13.46
CA GLN A 120 -0.45 15.91 -12.02
C GLN A 120 1.00 16.35 -11.81
N GLU A 121 1.17 17.37 -10.97
CA GLU A 121 2.48 17.87 -10.54
C GLU A 121 2.74 17.44 -9.10
N TYR A 122 4.02 17.19 -8.80
CA TYR A 122 4.47 16.66 -7.52
C TYR A 122 5.67 17.43 -7.00
N ASP A 123 5.74 17.58 -5.67
CA ASP A 123 6.97 17.97 -4.99
C ASP A 123 7.82 16.71 -4.77
N TRP A 124 8.77 16.45 -5.65
CA TRP A 124 9.61 15.27 -5.54
C TRP A 124 10.51 15.28 -4.31
N LEU A 125 10.88 16.46 -3.81
CA LEU A 125 11.71 16.56 -2.61
C LEU A 125 10.87 16.19 -1.39
N ASP A 126 9.68 16.78 -1.23
CA ASP A 126 8.75 16.45 -0.15
C ASP A 126 8.36 14.95 -0.16
N ILE A 127 8.03 14.39 -1.33
CA ILE A 127 7.70 12.95 -1.46
C ILE A 127 8.87 12.09 -0.98
N LYS A 128 10.10 12.43 -1.37
CA LYS A 128 11.30 11.70 -0.96
C LYS A 128 11.49 11.76 0.56
N GLU A 129 11.31 12.93 1.16
CA GLU A 129 11.43 13.11 2.61
C GLU A 129 10.37 12.31 3.36
N ARG A 130 9.11 12.33 2.89
CA ARG A 130 7.99 11.60 3.50
C ARG A 130 8.15 10.09 3.41
N ILE A 131 8.55 9.56 2.26
CA ILE A 131 8.65 8.11 2.06
C ILE A 131 9.88 7.52 2.76
N ARG A 132 10.93 8.33 3.01
CA ARG A 132 12.20 7.82 3.57
C ARG A 132 12.02 6.99 4.85
N PRO A 133 11.29 7.42 5.90
CA PRO A 133 11.10 6.62 7.10
C PRO A 133 10.46 5.26 6.81
N LEU A 134 9.43 5.22 5.95
CA LEU A 134 8.78 3.97 5.57
C LEU A 134 9.76 3.00 4.89
N VAL A 135 10.55 3.51 3.94
CA VAL A 135 11.53 2.69 3.22
C VAL A 135 12.60 2.19 4.17
N SER A 136 13.17 3.07 5.01
CA SER A 136 14.14 2.66 6.02
C SER A 136 13.58 1.56 6.93
N ASN A 137 12.34 1.70 7.41
CA ASN A 137 11.70 0.71 8.27
C ASN A 137 11.50 -0.64 7.57
N VAL A 138 11.05 -0.65 6.31
CA VAL A 138 10.92 -1.89 5.53
C VAL A 138 12.28 -2.56 5.32
N MET A 139 13.33 -1.78 5.04
CA MET A 139 14.68 -2.32 4.83
C MET A 139 15.30 -2.88 6.12
N MET A 140 14.96 -2.32 7.29
CA MET A 140 15.42 -2.86 8.58
C MET A 140 14.87 -4.26 8.85
N GLU A 141 13.65 -4.56 8.39
CA GLU A 141 13.04 -5.90 8.53
C GLU A 141 13.67 -6.97 7.61
N LEU A 142 14.49 -6.55 6.65
CA LEU A 142 15.23 -7.45 5.75
C LEU A 142 16.65 -7.77 6.23
N SER A 143 17.13 -7.06 7.27
CA SER A 143 18.51 -7.16 7.79
C SER A 143 18.61 -8.19 8.91
#